data_AF-A0A1V5BVC0-F1
#
_entry.id   AF-A0A1V5BVC0-F1
#
_cell.length_a   1.000
_cell.length_b   1.000
_cell.length_c   1.000
_cell.angle_alpha   90.00
_cell.angle_beta   90.00
_cell.angle_gamma   90.00
#
_symmetry.space_group_name_H-M   'P 1'
#
loop_
_entity.id
_entity.type
_entity.pdbx_description
1 polymer ?
#
loop_
_entity_poly.entity_id
_entity_poly.type
_entity_poly.pdbx_seq_one_letter_code
_entity_poly.pdbx_strand_id
1 'polypeptide(L)' 'MISGLFEHRGSALLSREQASFFIRDAQNGTVEMGKLLQQIASAGHPDISQQCARLLQLNDQVGDVLQQVQKSLK' A
#
# COMPACT_ATOMS: atom_id res chain seq x y z
N MET A 1 -3.27 -23.52 31.58
CA MET A 1 -3.35 -23.70 30.10
C MET A 1 -4.17 -22.63 29.37
N ILE A 2 -5.10 -21.93 30.03
CA ILE A 2 -5.94 -20.91 29.36
C ILE A 2 -5.18 -19.59 29.11
N SER A 3 -4.28 -19.17 30.02
CA SER A 3 -3.56 -17.89 29.92
C SER A 3 -2.67 -17.75 28.69
N GLY A 4 -1.92 -18.78 28.30
CA GLY A 4 -1.07 -18.74 27.09
C GLY A 4 -1.87 -18.67 25.79
N LEU A 5 -3.11 -19.15 25.78
CA LEU A 5 -4.03 -19.07 24.64
C LEU A 5 -4.59 -17.65 24.45
N PHE A 6 -4.81 -16.92 25.56
CA PHE A 6 -5.21 -15.51 25.52
C PHE A 6 -4.06 -14.59 25.15
N GLU A 7 -2.84 -14.83 25.63
CA GLU A 7 -1.65 -14.08 25.23
C GLU A 7 -1.33 -14.27 23.74
N HIS A 8 -1.41 -15.51 23.24
CA HIS A 8 -1.19 -15.78 21.82
C HIS A 8 -2.24 -15.12 20.92
N ARG A 9 -3.51 -15.14 21.31
CA ARG A 9 -4.58 -14.42 20.59
C ARG A 9 -4.43 -12.91 20.65
N GLY A 10 -4.05 -12.36 21.80
CA GLY A 10 -3.77 -10.93 21.97
C GLY A 10 -2.60 -10.48 21.11
N SER A 11 -1.51 -11.26 21.07
CA SER A 11 -0.36 -11.01 20.21
C SER A 11 -0.73 -11.07 18.72
N ALA A 12 -1.51 -12.07 18.29
CA ALA A 12 -1.96 -12.18 16.90
C ALA A 12 -2.87 -11.03 16.46
N LEU A 13 -3.80 -10.59 17.33
CA LEU A 13 -4.66 -9.42 17.07
C LEU A 13 -3.82 -8.14 16.96
N LEU A 14 -2.88 -7.94 17.87
CA LEU A 14 -1.98 -6.78 17.83
C LEU A 14 -1.12 -6.76 16.55
N SER A 15 -0.56 -7.91 16.15
CA SER A 15 0.21 -8.03 14.91
C SER A 15 -0.65 -7.72 13.67
N ARG A 16 -1.92 -8.16 13.66
CA ARG A 16 -2.86 -7.88 12.57
C ARG A 16 -3.23 -6.40 12.47
N GLU A 17 -3.43 -5.73 13.61
CA GLU A 17 -3.68 -4.29 13.65
C GLU A 17 -2.46 -3.49 13.15
N GLN A 18 -1.25 -3.85 13.59
CA GLN A 18 -0.01 -3.23 13.09
C GLN A 18 0.15 -3.43 11.57
N ALA A 19 -0.07 -4.65 11.07
CA ALA A 19 -0.01 -4.91 9.64
C ALA A 19 -1.04 -4.09 8.85
N SER A 20 -2.28 -3.98 9.37
CA SER A 20 -3.33 -3.15 8.77
C SER A 20 -2.98 -1.67 8.76
N PHE A 21 -2.32 -1.17 9.81
CA PHE A 21 -1.82 0.20 9.87
C PHE A 21 -0.78 0.46 8.77
N PHE A 22 0.24 -0.38 8.65
CA PHE A 22 1.28 -0.21 7.62
C PHE A 22 0.76 -0.37 6.20
N ILE A 23 -0.20 -1.28 5.96
CA ILE A 23 -0.82 -1.40 4.64
C ILE A 23 -1.60 -0.15 4.28
N ARG A 24 -2.35 0.42 5.23
CA ARG A 24 -3.06 1.69 5.00
C ARG A 24 -2.09 2.84 4.73
N ASP A 25 -0.99 2.92 5.45
CA ASP A 25 0.05 3.93 5.22
C ASP A 25 0.66 3.78 3.82
N ALA A 26 0.99 2.55 3.41
CA ALA A 26 1.46 2.27 2.06
C ALA A 26 0.42 2.61 0.99
N GLN A 27 -0.87 2.34 1.21
CA GLN A 27 -1.95 2.72 0.30
C GLN A 27 -2.01 4.24 0.13
N ASN A 28 -1.94 5.01 1.21
CA ASN A 28 -1.87 6.47 1.13
C ASN A 28 -0.63 6.93 0.34
N GLY A 29 0.52 6.29 0.58
CA GLY A 29 1.75 6.53 -0.17
C GLY A 29 1.60 6.34 -1.68
N THR A 30 0.91 5.26 -2.11
CA THR A 30 0.65 5.03 -3.55
C THR A 30 -0.23 6.11 -4.17
N VAL A 31 -1.22 6.63 -3.44
CA VAL A 31 -2.07 7.74 -3.94
C VAL A 31 -1.24 9.01 -4.16
N GLU A 32 -0.40 9.37 -3.18
CA GLU A 32 0.45 10.57 -3.31
C GLU A 32 1.50 10.40 -4.40
N MET A 33 2.10 9.21 -4.53
CA MET A 33 3.04 8.91 -5.61
C MET A 33 2.39 9.03 -6.98
N GLY A 34 1.15 8.55 -7.15
CA GLY A 34 0.39 8.72 -8.38
C GLY A 34 0.18 10.20 -8.75
N LYS A 35 -0.17 11.05 -7.78
CA LYS A 35 -0.31 12.50 -8.00
C LYS A 35 1.00 13.13 -8.44
N LEU A 36 2.11 12.79 -7.80
CA LEU A 36 3.44 13.30 -8.15
C LEU A 36 3.86 12.88 -9.55
N LEU A 37 3.67 11.62 -9.92
CA LEU A 37 3.96 11.12 -11.26
C LEU A 37 3.12 11.83 -12.33
N GLN A 38 1.85 12.10 -12.03
CA GLN A 38 0.98 12.85 -12.92
C GLN A 38 1.44 14.31 -13.09
N GLN A 39 1.89 14.96 -12.01
CA GLN A 39 2.44 16.32 -12.07
C GLN A 39 3.73 16.36 -12.90
N ILE A 40 4.63 15.41 -12.70
CA ILE A 40 5.88 15.29 -13.47
C ILE A 40 5.56 15.06 -14.96
N ALA A 41 4.61 14.17 -15.27
CA ALA A 41 4.20 13.92 -16.65
C ALA A 41 3.64 15.17 -17.34
N SER A 42 2.88 16.00 -16.60
CA SER A 42 2.25 17.23 -17.11
C SER A 42 3.21 18.41 -17.23
N ALA A 43 4.24 18.48 -16.37
CA ALA A 43 5.24 19.57 -16.36
C ALA A 43 6.52 19.24 -17.16
N GLY A 44 6.71 17.97 -17.51
CA GLY A 44 7.93 17.46 -18.12
C GLY A 44 7.98 17.52 -19.65
N HIS A 45 9.16 17.22 -20.19
CA HIS A 45 9.36 17.03 -21.63
C HIS A 45 8.61 15.77 -22.11
N PRO A 46 8.04 15.73 -23.33
CA PRO A 46 7.27 14.58 -23.84
C PRO A 46 7.96 13.21 -23.68
N ASP A 47 9.30 13.19 -23.68
CA ASP A 47 10.10 11.98 -23.55
C ASP A 47 9.95 11.28 -22.18
N ILE A 48 9.59 12.02 -21.12
CA ILE A 48 9.39 11.46 -19.78
C ILE A 48 7.93 11.03 -19.55
N SER A 49 7.00 11.48 -20.39
CA SER A 49 5.57 11.17 -20.24
C SER A 49 5.29 9.68 -20.35
N GLN A 50 5.97 8.97 -21.26
CA GLN A 50 5.85 7.51 -21.39
C GLN A 50 6.37 6.77 -20.16
N GLN A 51 7.48 7.25 -19.58
CA GLN A 51 8.06 6.66 -18.37
C GLN A 51 7.15 6.89 -17.17
N CYS A 52 6.58 8.08 -17.05
CA CYS A 52 5.60 8.41 -16.00
C CYS A 52 4.33 7.58 -16.14
N ALA A 53 3.81 7.36 -17.35
CA ALA A 53 2.67 6.48 -17.59
C ALA A 53 2.95 5.04 -17.12
N ARG A 54 4.16 4.52 -17.37
CA ARG A 54 4.56 3.20 -16.89
C ARG A 54 4.66 3.14 -15.37
N LEU A 55 5.20 4.19 -14.74
CA LEU A 55 5.28 4.28 -13.28
C LEU A 55 3.90 4.39 -12.63
N LEU A 56 2.96 5.10 -13.26
CA LEU A 56 1.56 5.17 -12.82
C LEU A 56 0.91 3.78 -12.83
N GLN A 57 1.08 3.02 -13.92
CA GLN A 57 0.57 1.65 -14.00
C GLN A 57 1.16 0.74 -12.92
N LEU A 58 2.46 0.84 -12.65
CA LEU A 58 3.10 0.07 -11.59
C LEU A 58 2.58 0.48 -10.20
N ASN A 59 2.37 1.78 -9.98
CA ASN A 59 1.80 2.29 -8.73
C ASN A 59 0.38 1.76 -8.49
N ASP A 60 -0.45 1.72 -9.53
CA ASP A 60 -1.80 1.13 -9.46
C ASP A 60 -1.75 -0.36 -9.11
N GLN A 61 -0.84 -1.12 -9.74
CA GLN A 61 -0.63 -2.54 -9.41
C GLN A 61 -0.20 -2.75 -7.95
N VAL A 62 0.66 -1.89 -7.41
CA VAL A 62 1.04 -1.93 -5.99
C VAL A 62 -0.19 -1.66 -5.11
N GLY A 63 -1.03 -0.67 -5.46
CA GLY A 63 -2.28 -0.39 -4.77
C GLY A 63 -3.23 -1.60 -4.72
N ASP A 64 -3.40 -2.29 -5.85
CA ASP A 64 -4.21 -3.50 -5.94
C ASP A 64 -3.66 -4.64 -5.07
N VAL A 65 -2.35 -4.86 -5.08
CA VAL A 65 -1.69 -5.86 -4.22
C VAL A 65 -1.90 -5.52 -2.75
N LEU A 66 -1.70 -4.26 -2.34
CA LEU A 66 -1.94 -3.82 -0.96
C LEU A 66 -3.40 -4.04 -0.55
N GLN A 67 -4.35 -3.80 -1.46
CA GLN A 67 -5.76 -4.08 -1.20
C GLN A 67 -6.02 -5.59 -0.99
N GLN A 68 -5.39 -6.45 -1.78
CA GLN A 68 -5.50 -7.91 -1.61
C GLN A 68 -4.90 -8.37 -0.27
N VAL A 69 -3.74 -7.85 0.11
CA VAL A 69 -3.13 -8.14 1.42
C VAL A 69 -4.01 -7.65 2.57
N GLN A 70 -4.61 -6.47 2.46
CA GLN A 70 -5.54 -5.99 3.49
C GLN A 70 -6.78 -6.90 3.64
N LYS A 71 -7.27 -7.48 2.54
CA LYS A 71 -8.39 -8.44 2.56
C LYS A 71 -7.98 -9.77 3.19
N SER A 72 -6.77 -10.26 2.96
CA SER A 72 -6.30 -11.53 3.56
C SER A 72 -5.99 -11.41 5.05
N LEU A 73 -5.74 -10.20 5.54
CA LEU A 73 -5.65 -9.94 6.98
C LEU A 73 -7.00 -9.94 7.69
N LYS A 74 -8.14 -9.81 6.98
CA LYS A 74 -9.48 -9.77 7.59
C LYS A 74 -9.96 -11.16 8.01
#